data_AF-A0A448YFY6-F1
#
_entry.id   AF-A0A448YFY6-F1
#
_cell.length_a   1.000
_cell.length_b   1.000
_cell.length_c   1.000
_cell.angle_alpha   90.00
_cell.angle_beta   90.00
_cell.angle_gamma   90.00
#
_symmetry.space_group_name_H-M   'P 1'
#
loop_
_entity.id
_entity.type
_entity.pdbx_description
1 polymer ?
#
loop_
_entity_poly.entity_id
_entity_poly.type
_entity_poly.pdbx_seq_one_letter_code
_entity_poly.pdbx_strand_id
1 'polypeptide(L)'
;MAADDSTSATLYRSSIRRSSGVNDIKPRVFLGPIDDYGFDENEELSDAESLLSRPFRKVGYSIISRRESDQSDGYGSMNVLRDGEHLDPQYYYNSPHDFKSIYYRQNMMLKLLTNTLYMLIGLAVAFVTTRLVVLKNCDDSLSDFTITSLDNILMSDELLLFEVMASSRNTNLQDVSIWNMAVDVFLRTDSSLLESPPIISSVSNDIAILLGNSTTFVTPLNFQGILTSDEGVVNGTFTSLPGEIWRRLTHKSEIRPHLSSGQVKIQHPGRNFRYEGEPLSSDQWSRILNSKYNLIVRGSFNYHLPLMPNNNVVSVATEVEVKPEK
;
A
#
# COMPACT_ATOMS: atom_id res chain seq x y z
N MET A 1 -24.41 52.70 -41.81
CA MET A 1 -23.20 52.68 -42.65
C MET A 1 -22.11 52.03 -41.83
N ALA A 2 -21.89 50.72 -42.02
CA ALA A 2 -20.88 49.85 -41.38
C ALA A 2 -20.81 49.81 -39.82
N ALA A 3 -20.29 48.78 -39.16
CA ALA A 3 -20.23 47.33 -39.41
C ALA A 3 -19.62 46.68 -38.14
N ASP A 4 -20.12 45.50 -37.72
CA ASP A 4 -19.45 44.47 -36.88
C ASP A 4 -18.80 44.94 -35.54
N ASP A 5 -18.19 44.17 -34.64
CA ASP A 5 -18.14 42.72 -34.30
C ASP A 5 -17.86 42.63 -32.77
N SER A 6 -18.08 41.57 -31.97
CA SER A 6 -18.61 40.21 -32.17
C SER A 6 -19.34 39.74 -30.90
N THR A 7 -20.05 38.60 -30.96
CA THR A 7 -20.46 37.83 -29.78
C THR A 7 -19.83 36.42 -29.81
N SER A 8 -18.91 36.14 -28.88
CA SER A 8 -18.30 34.81 -28.74
C SER A 8 -18.91 34.03 -27.59
N ALA A 9 -19.86 33.15 -27.90
CA ALA A 9 -20.48 32.22 -26.95
C ALA A 9 -19.83 30.82 -27.08
N THR A 10 -19.03 30.42 -26.08
CA THR A 10 -18.29 29.15 -26.10
C THR A 10 -19.16 27.99 -25.61
N LEU A 11 -19.87 27.32 -26.53
CA LEU A 11 -20.63 26.10 -26.25
C LEU A 11 -19.71 24.89 -25.99
N TYR A 12 -19.59 24.48 -24.72
CA TYR A 12 -18.92 23.23 -24.35
C TYR A 12 -19.78 22.02 -24.74
N ARG A 13 -19.38 21.34 -25.83
CA ARG A 13 -20.13 20.22 -26.41
C ARG A 13 -19.72 18.89 -25.75
N SER A 14 -20.61 18.32 -24.94
CA SER A 14 -20.42 17.01 -24.31
C SER A 14 -20.43 15.87 -25.34
N SER A 15 -19.32 15.16 -25.47
CA SER A 15 -19.18 13.97 -26.33
C SER A 15 -19.62 12.71 -25.58
N ILE A 16 -20.88 12.31 -25.78
CA ILE A 16 -21.46 11.09 -25.21
C ILE A 16 -20.92 9.83 -25.92
N ARG A 17 -20.58 8.82 -25.12
CA ARG A 17 -20.20 7.46 -25.56
C ARG A 17 -21.21 6.85 -26.54
N ARG A 18 -20.71 6.33 -27.66
CA ARG A 18 -21.23 5.10 -28.28
C ARG A 18 -20.05 4.24 -28.73
N SER A 19 -19.70 3.25 -27.92
CA SER A 19 -18.91 2.11 -28.35
C SER A 19 -19.88 1.04 -28.86
N SER A 20 -19.68 0.61 -30.10
CA SER A 20 -20.55 -0.32 -30.82
C SER A 20 -19.71 -1.40 -31.49
N GLY A 21 -20.22 -2.64 -31.54
CA GLY A 21 -19.66 -3.69 -32.39
C GLY A 21 -18.88 -4.76 -31.62
N VAL A 22 -19.60 -5.63 -30.92
CA VAL A 22 -19.12 -7.00 -30.68
C VAL A 22 -19.19 -7.73 -32.01
N ASN A 23 -18.04 -8.12 -32.57
CA ASN A 23 -17.96 -9.06 -33.69
C ASN A 23 -17.21 -10.30 -33.22
N ASP A 24 -17.98 -11.35 -32.89
CA ASP A 24 -17.48 -12.69 -32.62
C ASP A 24 -16.82 -13.28 -33.89
N ILE A 25 -15.49 -13.39 -33.89
CA ILE A 25 -14.77 -14.16 -34.90
C ILE A 25 -14.23 -15.43 -34.22
N LYS A 26 -15.03 -16.51 -34.27
CA LYS A 26 -14.57 -17.84 -33.87
C LYS A 26 -13.61 -18.40 -34.93
N PRO A 27 -12.34 -18.71 -34.60
CA PRO A 27 -11.49 -19.46 -35.51
C PRO A 27 -11.99 -20.90 -35.60
N ARG A 28 -12.47 -21.32 -36.79
CA ARG A 28 -12.65 -22.74 -37.11
C ARG A 28 -11.27 -23.36 -37.33
N VAL A 29 -10.72 -23.99 -36.30
CA VAL A 29 -9.57 -24.89 -36.44
C VAL A 29 -10.07 -26.17 -37.11
N PHE A 30 -9.58 -26.43 -38.32
CA PHE A 30 -9.86 -27.66 -39.05
C PHE A 30 -8.83 -28.71 -38.59
N LEU A 31 -9.22 -29.56 -37.65
CA LEU A 31 -8.42 -30.73 -37.28
C LEU A 31 -8.53 -31.76 -38.41
N GLY A 32 -7.38 -32.18 -38.95
CA GLY A 32 -7.32 -33.33 -39.85
C GLY A 32 -7.64 -34.63 -39.10
N PRO A 33 -7.84 -35.74 -39.83
CA PRO A 33 -7.97 -37.05 -39.19
C PRO A 33 -6.71 -37.33 -38.34
N ILE A 34 -6.94 -37.74 -37.10
CA ILE A 34 -5.89 -38.21 -36.20
C ILE A 34 -5.60 -39.65 -36.62
N ASP A 35 -4.37 -39.92 -37.04
CA ASP A 35 -3.92 -41.30 -37.29
C ASP A 35 -3.86 -42.05 -35.95
N ASP A 36 -4.55 -43.18 -35.91
CA ASP A 36 -4.83 -43.96 -34.71
C ASP A 36 -3.59 -44.77 -34.30
N TYR A 37 -2.62 -44.09 -33.67
CA TYR A 37 -1.48 -44.75 -33.03
C TYR A 37 -1.96 -45.52 -31.80
N GLY A 38 -2.22 -46.81 -31.99
CA GLY A 38 -2.46 -47.76 -30.90
C GLY A 38 -1.28 -47.79 -29.94
N PHE A 39 -1.39 -47.02 -28.87
CA PHE A 39 -0.41 -46.93 -27.80
C PHE A 39 -0.73 -48.05 -26.79
N ASP A 40 0.13 -49.05 -26.67
CA ASP A 40 -0.08 -50.17 -25.75
C ASP A 40 0.28 -49.73 -24.32
N GLU A 41 -0.71 -49.21 -23.58
CA GLU A 41 -0.53 -48.56 -22.27
C GLU A 41 0.02 -49.49 -21.16
N ASN A 42 0.25 -50.77 -21.45
CA ASN A 42 0.57 -51.79 -20.45
C ASN A 42 2.08 -52.07 -20.25
N GLU A 43 2.96 -51.63 -21.15
CA GLU A 43 4.37 -52.10 -21.15
C GLU A 43 5.39 -51.10 -20.54
N GLU A 44 5.18 -49.78 -20.63
CA GLU A 44 6.17 -48.79 -20.14
C GLU A 44 5.98 -48.31 -18.68
N LEU A 45 4.79 -48.46 -18.08
CA LEU A 45 4.52 -48.00 -16.71
C LEU A 45 5.15 -48.90 -15.63
N SER A 46 5.34 -50.19 -15.93
CA SER A 46 5.93 -51.18 -15.01
C SER A 46 7.33 -50.77 -14.51
N ASP A 47 8.20 -50.32 -15.42
CA ASP A 47 9.61 -50.17 -15.12
C ASP A 47 9.89 -48.91 -14.28
N ALA A 48 9.15 -47.83 -14.54
CA ALA A 48 9.25 -46.59 -13.76
C ALA A 48 8.76 -46.77 -12.31
N GLU A 49 7.65 -47.48 -12.08
CA GLU A 49 7.16 -47.76 -10.72
C GLU A 49 8.06 -48.77 -9.98
N SER A 50 8.69 -49.72 -10.68
CA SER A 50 9.60 -50.71 -10.07
C SER A 50 10.86 -50.11 -9.43
N LEU A 51 11.27 -48.91 -9.86
CA LEU A 51 12.47 -48.22 -9.38
C LEU A 51 12.22 -47.37 -8.12
N LEU A 52 10.99 -46.90 -7.91
CA LEU A 52 10.60 -46.12 -6.72
C LEU A 52 10.11 -47.00 -5.55
N SER A 53 9.74 -48.24 -5.81
CA SER A 53 9.00 -49.12 -4.89
C SER A 53 9.82 -50.24 -4.23
N ARG A 54 11.16 -50.19 -4.25
CA ARG A 54 12.02 -51.16 -3.53
C ARG A 54 12.42 -50.65 -2.13
N PRO A 55 11.64 -50.89 -1.06
CA PRO A 55 12.15 -50.72 0.29
C PRO A 55 13.31 -51.69 0.52
N PHE A 56 14.35 -51.24 1.22
CA PHE A 56 15.53 -52.04 1.53
C PHE A 56 15.16 -53.25 2.39
N ARG A 57 14.82 -54.37 1.75
CA ARG A 57 14.63 -55.67 2.41
C ARG A 57 15.98 -56.10 2.99
N LYS A 58 16.19 -55.83 4.28
CA LYS A 58 17.32 -56.36 5.05
C LYS A 58 17.26 -57.88 4.98
N VAL A 59 18.08 -58.47 4.11
CA VAL A 59 18.34 -59.91 4.12
C VAL A 59 19.15 -60.18 5.38
N GLY A 60 18.48 -60.72 6.39
CA GLY A 60 19.13 -61.17 7.61
C GLY A 60 19.98 -62.39 7.31
N TYR A 61 21.29 -62.23 7.24
CA TYR A 61 22.22 -63.35 7.17
C TYR A 61 22.23 -64.08 8.51
N SER A 62 21.63 -65.26 8.56
CA SER A 62 21.86 -66.21 9.64
C SER A 62 23.28 -66.75 9.53
N ILE A 63 24.17 -66.28 10.41
CA ILE A 63 25.53 -66.78 10.51
C ILE A 63 25.47 -68.23 11.02
N ILE A 64 25.63 -69.19 10.11
CA ILE A 64 25.85 -70.59 10.48
C ILE A 64 27.31 -70.73 10.91
N SER A 65 27.55 -70.69 12.23
CA SER A 65 28.84 -70.98 12.84
C SER A 65 29.17 -72.47 12.73
N ARG A 66 29.83 -72.87 11.64
CA ARG A 66 30.39 -74.22 11.52
C ARG A 66 31.74 -74.30 12.24
N ARG A 67 31.80 -75.15 13.25
CA ARG A 67 32.95 -75.33 14.16
C ARG A 67 34.09 -76.13 13.51
N GLU A 68 35.29 -75.98 14.09
CA GLU A 68 36.57 -76.53 13.65
C GLU A 68 36.61 -78.06 13.50
N SER A 69 37.47 -78.53 12.59
CA SER A 69 38.31 -79.71 12.81
C SER A 69 39.53 -79.70 11.85
N ASP A 70 40.70 -79.46 12.43
CA ASP A 70 42.00 -80.10 12.16
C ASP A 70 42.60 -80.22 10.74
N GLN A 71 43.78 -79.60 10.60
CA GLN A 71 45.07 -80.27 10.33
C GLN A 71 45.34 -80.92 8.96
N SER A 72 46.13 -80.23 8.12
CA SER A 72 47.36 -80.80 7.50
C SER A 72 48.17 -79.75 6.73
N ASP A 73 49.50 -79.83 6.79
CA ASP A 73 50.43 -79.04 5.97
C ASP A 73 50.35 -79.36 4.46
N GLY A 74 50.79 -78.43 3.60
CA GLY A 74 51.03 -78.73 2.19
C GLY A 74 51.26 -77.52 1.28
N TYR A 75 52.50 -77.32 0.84
CA TYR A 75 52.79 -76.47 -0.32
C TYR A 75 52.17 -77.09 -1.58
N GLY A 76 51.37 -76.33 -2.32
CA GLY A 76 50.67 -76.84 -3.50
C GLY A 76 50.21 -75.75 -4.45
N SER A 77 51.12 -75.26 -5.29
CA SER A 77 50.75 -74.52 -6.50
C SER A 77 49.97 -75.45 -7.44
N MET A 78 48.71 -75.12 -7.74
CA MET A 78 47.97 -75.74 -8.84
C MET A 78 47.20 -74.69 -9.62
N ASN A 79 47.63 -74.49 -10.87
CA ASN A 79 46.83 -73.83 -11.90
C ASN A 79 45.63 -74.74 -12.22
N VAL A 80 44.43 -74.32 -11.86
CA VAL A 80 43.19 -74.98 -12.29
C VAL A 80 42.68 -74.28 -13.54
N LEU A 81 43.17 -74.74 -14.69
CA LEU A 81 42.41 -74.67 -15.94
C LEU A 81 41.18 -75.57 -15.75
N ARG A 82 40.00 -74.96 -15.62
CA ARG A 82 38.72 -75.67 -15.61
C ARG A 82 37.88 -75.14 -16.77
N ASP A 83 37.89 -75.90 -17.85
CA ASP A 83 36.96 -75.73 -18.94
C ASP A 83 35.52 -75.98 -18.47
N GLY A 84 34.59 -75.25 -19.10
CA GLY A 84 33.18 -75.60 -19.23
C GLY A 84 32.40 -76.00 -17.98
N GLU A 85 31.70 -75.03 -17.37
CA GLU A 85 30.26 -75.16 -17.12
C GLU A 85 29.64 -73.82 -16.69
N HIS A 86 28.37 -73.65 -17.04
CA HIS A 86 27.43 -72.60 -16.59
C HIS A 86 27.98 -71.20 -16.24
N LEU A 87 27.64 -70.24 -17.10
CA LEU A 87 27.56 -68.82 -16.74
C LEU A 87 26.45 -68.64 -15.69
N ASP A 88 26.78 -68.82 -14.41
CA ASP A 88 25.99 -68.29 -13.31
C ASP A 88 25.79 -66.78 -13.51
N PRO A 89 24.61 -66.22 -13.22
CA PRO A 89 24.36 -64.80 -13.37
C PRO A 89 25.35 -64.04 -12.49
N GLN A 90 26.14 -63.15 -13.09
CA GLN A 90 27.15 -62.38 -12.36
C GLN A 90 26.49 -61.69 -11.18
N TYR A 91 26.80 -62.18 -9.97
CA TYR A 91 26.50 -61.46 -8.74
C TYR A 91 27.30 -60.17 -8.80
N TYR A 92 26.62 -59.08 -9.19
CA TYR A 92 27.10 -57.71 -9.03
C TYR A 92 27.37 -57.49 -7.54
N TYR A 93 28.60 -57.79 -7.14
CA TYR A 93 29.17 -57.35 -5.88
C TYR A 93 29.26 -55.83 -5.95
N ASN A 94 28.15 -55.18 -5.59
CA ASN A 94 28.06 -53.75 -5.36
C ASN A 94 28.99 -53.42 -4.18
N SER A 95 30.27 -53.21 -4.48
CA SER A 95 31.27 -52.82 -3.51
C SER A 95 30.77 -51.55 -2.82
N PRO A 96 30.71 -51.51 -1.48
CA PRO A 96 30.20 -50.35 -0.74
C PRO A 96 31.04 -49.08 -0.94
N HIS A 97 32.16 -49.18 -1.67
CA HIS A 97 33.02 -48.08 -2.06
C HIS A 97 32.87 -47.61 -3.52
N ASP A 98 31.91 -48.14 -4.31
CA ASP A 98 31.61 -47.60 -5.64
C ASP A 98 30.72 -46.34 -5.58
N PHE A 99 31.29 -45.29 -5.00
CA PHE A 99 30.76 -43.92 -5.02
C PHE A 99 30.75 -43.30 -6.43
N LYS A 100 31.20 -44.02 -7.46
CA LYS A 100 31.18 -43.60 -8.86
C LYS A 100 29.90 -44.03 -9.59
N SER A 101 29.06 -44.84 -8.95
CA SER A 101 27.73 -45.19 -9.45
C SER A 101 26.90 -43.94 -9.80
N ILE A 102 26.36 -43.93 -11.02
CA ILE A 102 25.61 -42.80 -11.60
C ILE A 102 24.41 -42.41 -10.70
N TYR A 103 23.79 -43.41 -10.07
CA TYR A 103 22.70 -43.26 -9.10
C TYR A 103 23.04 -42.34 -7.90
N TYR A 104 24.27 -42.38 -7.38
CA TYR A 104 24.66 -41.50 -6.27
C TYR A 104 24.67 -40.03 -6.71
N ARG A 105 25.19 -39.75 -7.91
CA ARG A 105 25.20 -38.40 -8.51
C ARG A 105 23.78 -37.90 -8.81
N GLN A 106 22.92 -38.77 -9.35
CA GLN A 106 21.51 -38.43 -9.61
C GLN A 106 20.75 -38.13 -8.30
N ASN A 107 20.93 -38.94 -7.25
CA ASN A 107 20.29 -38.72 -5.95
C ASN A 107 20.82 -37.43 -5.26
N MET A 108 22.12 -37.15 -5.37
CA MET A 108 22.70 -35.89 -4.88
C MET A 108 22.14 -34.66 -5.64
N MET A 109 22.04 -34.73 -6.97
CA MET A 109 21.44 -33.67 -7.78
C MET A 109 19.95 -33.48 -7.46
N LEU A 110 19.19 -34.57 -7.30
CA LEU A 110 17.78 -34.51 -6.94
C LEU A 110 17.58 -33.85 -5.57
N LYS A 111 18.37 -34.24 -4.56
CA LYS A 111 18.33 -33.59 -3.23
C LYS A 111 18.68 -32.10 -3.29
N LEU A 112 19.65 -31.72 -4.12
CA LEU A 112 20.02 -30.31 -4.30
C LEU A 112 18.88 -29.53 -4.98
N LEU A 113 18.26 -30.08 -6.02
CA LEU A 113 17.10 -29.50 -6.71
C LEU A 113 15.89 -29.37 -5.77
N THR A 114 15.57 -30.42 -5.02
CA THR A 114 14.50 -30.40 -4.01
C THR A 114 14.76 -29.33 -2.95
N ASN A 115 16.01 -29.19 -2.46
CA ASN A 115 16.36 -28.14 -1.51
C ASN A 115 16.28 -26.72 -2.11
N THR A 116 16.73 -26.51 -3.36
CA THR A 116 16.59 -25.18 -4.01
C THR A 116 15.13 -24.85 -4.29
N LEU A 117 14.30 -25.83 -4.65
CA LEU A 117 12.86 -25.67 -4.79
C LEU A 117 12.19 -25.28 -3.46
N TYR A 118 12.52 -25.94 -2.35
CA TYR A 118 12.02 -25.55 -1.02
C TYR A 118 12.45 -24.13 -0.62
N MET A 119 13.70 -23.75 -0.88
CA MET A 119 14.18 -22.39 -0.63
C MET A 119 13.47 -21.34 -1.49
N LEU A 120 13.18 -21.65 -2.76
CA LEU A 120 12.44 -20.77 -3.66
C LEU A 120 10.98 -20.60 -3.23
N ILE A 121 10.31 -21.69 -2.84
CA ILE A 121 8.94 -21.64 -2.28
C ILE A 121 8.94 -20.84 -0.97
N GLY A 122 9.90 -21.07 -0.07
CA GLY A 122 10.03 -20.32 1.17
C GLY A 122 10.24 -18.82 0.95
N LEU A 123 11.08 -18.45 -0.02
CA LEU A 123 11.29 -17.05 -0.41
C LEU A 123 10.05 -16.42 -1.04
N ALA A 124 9.32 -17.16 -1.89
CA ALA A 124 8.06 -16.69 -2.46
C ALA A 124 6.99 -16.45 -1.38
N VAL A 125 6.85 -17.36 -0.41
CA VAL A 125 5.98 -17.18 0.77
C VAL A 125 6.41 -15.96 1.57
N ALA A 126 7.70 -15.82 1.88
CA ALA A 126 8.23 -14.68 2.64
C ALA A 126 7.98 -13.33 1.93
N PHE A 127 8.08 -13.29 0.59
CA PHE A 127 7.78 -12.09 -0.19
C PHE A 127 6.28 -11.74 -0.15
N VAL A 128 5.40 -12.74 -0.29
CA VAL A 128 3.94 -12.56 -0.18
C VAL A 128 3.55 -12.09 1.22
N THR A 129 4.07 -12.70 2.28
CA THR A 129 3.77 -12.27 3.66
C THR A 129 4.30 -10.86 3.93
N THR A 130 5.50 -10.52 3.46
CA THR A 130 6.06 -9.17 3.59
C THR A 130 5.20 -8.14 2.87
N ARG A 131 4.77 -8.44 1.64
CA ARG A 131 3.87 -7.55 0.87
C ARG A 131 2.52 -7.33 1.59
N LEU A 132 1.93 -8.38 2.16
CA LEU A 132 0.68 -8.28 2.92
C LEU A 132 0.85 -7.44 4.20
N VAL A 133 1.97 -7.59 4.90
CA VAL A 133 2.31 -6.78 6.09
C VAL A 133 2.52 -5.31 5.70
N VAL A 134 3.23 -5.03 4.61
CA VAL A 134 3.45 -3.66 4.13
C VAL A 134 2.13 -3.00 3.73
N LEU A 135 1.29 -3.67 2.93
CA LEU A 135 -0.01 -3.13 2.53
C LEU A 135 -0.91 -2.81 3.73
N LYS A 136 -0.98 -3.70 4.74
CA LYS A 136 -1.79 -3.49 5.94
C LYS A 136 -1.31 -2.34 6.85
N ASN A 137 -0.05 -1.93 6.74
CA ASN A 137 0.58 -0.97 7.65
C ASN A 137 1.06 0.33 6.99
N CYS A 138 0.86 0.50 5.67
CA CYS A 138 1.14 1.76 4.96
C CYS A 138 -0.09 2.37 4.27
N ASP A 139 -1.25 1.69 4.33
CA ASP A 139 -2.48 2.09 3.62
C ASP A 139 -3.71 2.13 4.56
N ASP A 140 -3.50 2.54 5.80
CA ASP A 140 -4.55 2.76 6.80
C ASP A 140 -5.01 4.23 6.73
N SER A 141 -6.30 4.50 6.87
CA SER A 141 -6.81 5.88 6.81
C SER A 141 -6.45 6.65 8.09
N LEU A 142 -6.28 7.98 7.97
CA LEU A 142 -6.09 8.85 9.12
C LEU A 142 -7.31 8.75 10.06
N SER A 143 -7.05 8.41 11.32
CA SER A 143 -8.07 8.19 12.35
C SER A 143 -8.16 9.37 13.31
N ASP A 144 -9.32 9.54 13.96
CA ASP A 144 -9.62 10.61 14.92
C ASP A 144 -9.24 12.03 14.42
N PHE A 145 -9.44 12.29 13.12
CA PHE A 145 -9.14 13.59 12.53
C PHE A 145 -10.08 14.67 13.08
N THR A 146 -9.50 15.70 13.70
CA THR A 146 -10.22 16.83 14.29
C THR A 146 -9.46 18.13 14.02
N ILE A 147 -10.17 19.25 13.85
CA ILE A 147 -9.55 20.58 13.87
C ILE A 147 -9.62 21.11 15.30
N THR A 148 -8.47 21.42 15.88
CA THR A 148 -8.30 21.88 17.25
C THR A 148 -8.58 23.38 17.39
N SER A 149 -8.01 24.20 16.50
CA SER A 149 -8.16 25.65 16.49
C SER A 149 -7.81 26.26 15.12
N LEU A 150 -8.12 27.55 14.96
CA LEU A 150 -7.63 28.39 13.89
C LEU A 150 -6.79 29.50 14.54
N ASP A 151 -5.51 29.53 14.20
CA ASP A 151 -4.50 30.39 14.81
C ASP A 151 -3.92 31.36 13.77
N ASN A 152 -3.17 32.37 14.21
CA ASN A 152 -2.43 33.30 13.34
C ASN A 152 -3.28 33.91 12.20
N ILE A 153 -4.51 34.30 12.53
CA ILE A 153 -5.50 34.84 11.59
C ILE A 153 -5.12 36.29 11.22
N LEU A 154 -4.63 36.49 10.00
CA LEU A 154 -4.35 37.77 9.39
C LEU A 154 -5.39 38.05 8.30
N MET A 155 -6.19 39.10 8.47
CA MET A 155 -7.28 39.43 7.56
C MET A 155 -7.19 40.88 7.07
N SER A 156 -7.31 41.05 5.75
CA SER A 156 -7.28 42.31 5.01
C SER A 156 -8.21 42.21 3.80
N ASP A 157 -8.46 43.33 3.10
CA ASP A 157 -9.23 43.40 1.84
C ASP A 157 -8.56 42.57 0.70
N GLU A 158 -7.23 42.54 0.66
CA GLU A 158 -6.48 41.80 -0.39
C GLU A 158 -6.17 40.34 -0.02
N LEU A 159 -6.13 40.01 1.27
CA LEU A 159 -5.55 38.76 1.76
C LEU A 159 -6.21 38.30 3.07
N LEU A 160 -6.64 37.05 3.09
CA LEU A 160 -6.87 36.29 4.30
C LEU A 160 -5.83 35.17 4.39
N LEU A 161 -5.12 35.11 5.50
CA LEU A 161 -4.14 34.10 5.83
C LEU A 161 -4.44 33.59 7.25
N PHE A 162 -4.48 32.28 7.45
CA PHE A 162 -4.64 31.70 8.78
C PHE A 162 -4.00 30.32 8.85
N GLU A 163 -3.75 29.86 10.07
CA GLU A 163 -3.17 28.55 10.34
C GLU A 163 -4.24 27.62 10.94
N VAL A 164 -4.37 26.43 10.36
CA VAL A 164 -5.30 25.39 10.83
C VAL A 164 -4.51 24.43 11.71
N MET A 165 -4.87 24.33 12.99
CA MET A 165 -4.35 23.30 13.88
C MET A 165 -5.25 22.06 13.79
N ALA A 166 -4.71 20.95 13.31
CA ALA A 166 -5.44 19.68 13.19
C ALA A 166 -4.75 18.57 13.96
N SER A 167 -5.53 17.76 14.67
CA SER A 167 -5.06 16.58 15.40
C SER A 167 -5.59 15.31 14.74
N SER A 168 -4.73 14.32 14.52
CA SER A 168 -5.12 13.03 13.96
C SER A 168 -4.13 11.92 14.36
N ARG A 169 -4.63 10.69 14.50
CA ARG A 169 -3.79 9.50 14.68
C ARG A 169 -3.49 8.87 13.31
N ASN A 170 -2.22 8.96 12.92
CA ASN A 170 -1.67 8.20 11.80
C ASN A 170 -1.16 6.84 12.29
N THR A 171 -1.80 5.75 11.84
CA THR A 171 -1.43 4.36 12.16
C THR A 171 -0.48 3.74 11.12
N ASN A 172 -0.07 4.51 10.11
CA ASN A 172 0.83 4.05 9.06
C ASN A 172 2.29 4.07 9.52
N LEU A 173 3.12 3.25 8.87
CA LEU A 173 4.58 3.28 9.00
C LEU A 173 5.17 4.63 8.59
N GLN A 174 4.53 5.33 7.67
CA GLN A 174 5.04 6.52 7.00
C GLN A 174 4.22 7.77 7.32
N ASP A 175 4.84 8.93 7.11
CA ASP A 175 4.18 10.23 7.18
C ASP A 175 3.06 10.36 6.14
N VAL A 176 2.01 11.08 6.51
CA VAL A 176 0.90 11.45 5.63
C VAL A 176 0.83 12.97 5.58
N SER A 177 1.07 13.54 4.39
CA SER A 177 0.95 14.98 4.15
C SER A 177 -0.32 15.32 3.37
N ILE A 178 -1.05 16.33 3.84
CA ILE A 178 -2.28 16.83 3.22
C ILE A 178 -1.96 18.18 2.57
N TRP A 179 -1.82 18.17 1.25
CA TRP A 179 -1.62 19.36 0.42
C TRP A 179 -2.93 19.90 -0.16
N ASN A 180 -3.82 18.99 -0.56
CA ASN A 180 -5.03 19.31 -1.28
C ASN A 180 -6.21 19.44 -0.33
N MET A 181 -7.06 20.42 -0.58
CA MET A 181 -8.30 20.63 0.14
C MET A 181 -9.39 21.13 -0.80
N ALA A 182 -10.60 21.22 -0.29
CA ALA A 182 -11.72 21.91 -0.92
C ALA A 182 -12.48 22.57 0.22
N VAL A 183 -12.02 23.76 0.62
CA VAL A 183 -12.50 24.47 1.81
C VAL A 183 -13.10 25.81 1.42
N ASP A 184 -14.31 26.05 1.89
CA ASP A 184 -15.02 27.32 1.84
C ASP A 184 -14.90 28.00 3.21
N VAL A 185 -14.57 29.28 3.20
CA VAL A 185 -14.41 30.09 4.42
C VAL A 185 -15.47 31.18 4.44
N PHE A 186 -16.21 31.24 5.54
CA PHE A 186 -17.28 32.20 5.78
C PHE A 186 -16.94 33.06 7.00
N LEU A 187 -17.36 34.32 6.97
CA LEU A 187 -17.33 35.22 8.12
C LEU A 187 -18.78 35.45 8.58
N ARG A 188 -19.05 35.21 9.87
CA ARG A 188 -20.33 35.50 10.51
C ARG A 188 -20.21 36.75 11.38
N THR A 189 -21.04 37.76 11.11
CA THR A 189 -21.02 39.07 11.79
C THR A 189 -22.42 39.66 11.89
N ASP A 190 -22.60 40.71 12.68
CA ASP A 190 -23.88 41.43 12.84
C ASP A 190 -24.23 42.22 11.56
N SER A 191 -25.45 42.05 11.02
CA SER A 191 -25.90 42.77 9.82
C SER A 191 -25.95 44.29 10.00
N SER A 192 -26.16 44.78 11.23
CA SER A 192 -26.24 46.21 11.56
C SER A 192 -24.95 47.00 11.26
N LEU A 193 -23.82 46.31 11.07
CA LEU A 193 -22.55 46.92 10.65
C LEU A 193 -22.52 47.29 9.17
N LEU A 194 -23.35 46.63 8.35
CA LEU A 194 -23.49 46.87 6.91
C LEU A 194 -24.45 48.03 6.62
N GLU A 195 -25.45 48.26 7.47
CA GLU A 195 -26.39 49.37 7.34
C GLU A 195 -25.70 50.74 7.48
N SER A 196 -26.18 51.73 6.71
CA SER A 196 -25.67 53.10 6.73
C SER A 196 -26.84 54.09 6.68
N PRO A 197 -27.11 54.87 7.76
CA PRO A 197 -26.42 54.86 9.05
C PRO A 197 -26.64 53.54 9.83
N PRO A 198 -25.72 53.16 10.74
CA PRO A 198 -25.88 51.96 11.56
C PRO A 198 -27.08 52.12 12.50
N ILE A 199 -28.14 51.37 12.25
CA ILE A 199 -29.32 51.35 13.12
C ILE A 199 -29.00 50.47 14.32
N ILE A 200 -29.07 51.04 15.53
CA ILE A 200 -29.00 50.27 16.79
C ILE A 200 -30.37 49.61 16.99
N SER A 201 -30.69 48.62 16.15
CA SER A 201 -31.85 47.75 16.32
C SER A 201 -31.54 46.71 17.40
N SER A 202 -32.50 46.44 18.29
CA SER A 202 -32.32 45.47 19.38
C SER A 202 -32.42 43.99 18.93
N VAL A 203 -32.29 43.74 17.63
CA VAL A 203 -32.42 42.42 16.99
C VAL A 203 -31.17 42.24 16.12
N SER A 204 -30.12 41.67 16.70
CA SER A 204 -28.91 41.28 15.98
C SER A 204 -29.23 40.12 15.03
N ASN A 205 -29.25 40.41 13.73
CA ASN A 205 -29.33 39.39 12.70
C ASN A 205 -27.92 39.04 12.25
N ASP A 206 -27.45 37.83 12.58
CA ASP A 206 -26.22 37.27 12.05
C ASP A 206 -26.29 37.14 10.53
N ILE A 207 -25.33 37.72 9.81
CA ILE A 207 -25.11 37.49 8.38
C ILE A 207 -23.83 36.68 8.16
N ALA A 208 -23.89 35.72 7.22
CA ALA A 208 -22.75 34.91 6.81
C ALA A 208 -22.25 35.37 5.43
N ILE A 209 -21.02 35.89 5.38
CA ILE A 209 -20.33 36.38 4.20
C ILE A 209 -19.36 35.30 3.72
N LEU A 210 -19.53 34.79 2.49
CA LEU A 210 -18.52 33.91 1.88
C LEU A 210 -17.27 34.73 1.58
N LEU A 211 -16.17 34.44 2.28
CA LEU A 211 -14.88 35.08 2.05
C LEU A 211 -14.25 34.53 0.78
N GLY A 212 -14.32 33.22 0.58
CA GLY A 212 -13.82 32.57 -0.62
C GLY A 212 -13.56 31.10 -0.37
N ASN A 213 -12.96 30.47 -1.37
CA ASN A 213 -12.56 29.07 -1.34
C ASN A 213 -11.03 28.94 -1.44
N SER A 214 -10.52 27.83 -0.93
CA SER A 214 -9.11 27.45 -1.05
C SER A 214 -8.99 25.96 -1.37
N THR A 215 -8.13 25.62 -2.33
CA THR A 215 -7.96 24.26 -2.85
C THR A 215 -6.64 23.61 -2.45
N THR A 216 -5.69 24.39 -1.95
CA THR A 216 -4.34 23.94 -1.61
C THR A 216 -3.81 24.68 -0.40
N PHE A 217 -3.18 23.97 0.52
CA PHE A 217 -2.41 24.59 1.60
C PHE A 217 -1.15 25.29 1.06
N VAL A 218 -0.75 26.38 1.72
CA VAL A 218 0.58 27.01 1.54
C VAL A 218 1.65 26.18 2.25
N THR A 219 1.33 25.74 3.48
CA THR A 219 2.11 24.80 4.28
C THR A 219 1.21 23.61 4.59
N PRO A 220 1.55 22.38 4.16
CA PRO A 220 0.68 21.21 4.31
C PRO A 220 0.55 20.78 5.77
N LEU A 221 -0.57 20.15 6.10
CA LEU A 221 -0.63 19.34 7.33
C LEU A 221 0.26 18.10 7.14
N ASN A 222 1.08 17.75 8.12
CA ASN A 222 1.90 16.55 8.14
C ASN A 222 1.68 15.75 9.44
N PHE A 223 1.24 14.50 9.29
CA PHE A 223 1.01 13.58 10.40
C PHE A 223 2.10 12.51 10.42
N GLN A 224 2.96 12.55 11.43
CA GLN A 224 4.09 11.63 11.58
C GLN A 224 3.63 10.16 11.58
N GLY A 225 4.36 9.32 10.84
CA GLY A 225 4.18 7.87 10.87
C GLY A 225 4.94 7.17 12.00
N ILE A 226 4.72 5.86 12.14
CA ILE A 226 5.37 5.04 13.17
C ILE A 226 6.90 5.06 13.05
N LEU A 227 7.46 5.15 11.83
CA LEU A 227 8.92 5.15 11.61
C LEU A 227 9.61 6.47 12.02
N THR A 228 8.90 7.59 11.94
CA THR A 228 9.45 8.95 12.14
C THR A 228 9.10 9.54 13.50
N SER A 229 8.09 8.99 14.17
CA SER A 229 7.56 9.48 15.45
C SER A 229 8.62 9.80 16.52
N ASP A 230 8.57 11.04 17.00
CA ASP A 230 9.68 11.81 17.58
C ASP A 230 10.26 11.30 18.92
N GLU A 231 9.61 10.35 19.60
CA GLU A 231 10.07 9.77 20.87
C GLU A 231 11.43 9.03 20.80
N GLY A 232 12.04 8.90 19.61
CA GLY A 232 13.35 8.27 19.41
C GLY A 232 14.40 9.14 18.69
N VAL A 233 14.11 10.39 18.32
CA VAL A 233 15.02 11.21 17.48
C VAL A 233 15.97 12.05 18.34
N VAL A 234 16.90 11.39 19.04
CA VAL A 234 18.07 12.07 19.59
C VAL A 234 19.14 12.17 18.50
N ASN A 235 19.49 13.40 18.12
CA ASN A 235 20.57 13.74 17.19
C ASN A 235 20.46 13.10 15.78
N GLY A 236 19.26 13.05 15.20
CA GLY A 236 19.06 12.67 13.79
C GLY A 236 19.45 11.22 13.44
N THR A 237 19.65 10.37 14.44
CA THR A 237 19.97 8.95 14.25
C THR A 237 18.71 8.14 14.44
N PHE A 238 18.35 7.23 13.53
CA PHE A 238 17.23 6.31 13.71
C PHE A 238 17.53 5.32 14.85
N THR A 239 17.14 5.65 16.08
CA THR A 239 17.36 4.79 17.27
C THR A 239 16.21 3.81 17.54
N SER A 240 15.13 3.86 16.75
CA SER A 240 13.98 2.96 16.89
C SER A 240 14.39 1.51 16.65
N LEU A 241 14.71 0.81 17.75
CA LEU A 241 15.02 -0.62 17.75
C LEU A 241 13.89 -1.38 17.04
N PRO A 242 14.17 -2.43 16.25
CA PRO A 242 13.13 -3.15 15.51
C PRO A 242 11.96 -3.61 16.38
N GLY A 243 12.22 -4.02 17.63
CA GLY A 243 11.19 -4.40 18.61
C GLY A 243 10.20 -3.28 18.97
N GLU A 244 10.63 -2.01 18.96
CA GLU A 244 9.77 -0.87 19.24
C GLU A 244 8.82 -0.57 18.07
N ILE A 245 9.31 -0.69 16.84
CA ILE A 245 8.49 -0.60 15.63
C ILE A 245 7.46 -1.74 15.63
N TRP A 246 7.88 -2.97 15.93
CA TRP A 246 6.96 -4.11 16.08
C TRP A 246 5.91 -3.89 17.17
N ARG A 247 6.28 -3.32 18.33
CA ARG A 247 5.34 -2.96 19.41
C ARG A 247 4.29 -1.95 18.93
N ARG A 248 4.71 -0.87 18.27
CA ARG A 248 3.80 0.17 17.75
C ARG A 248 2.88 -0.37 16.65
N LEU A 249 3.37 -1.28 15.81
CA LEU A 249 2.57 -1.98 14.79
C LEU A 249 1.51 -2.93 15.37
N THR A 250 1.80 -3.62 16.48
CA THR A 250 0.84 -4.53 17.13
C THR A 250 -0.11 -3.79 18.08
N HIS A 251 0.33 -2.69 18.70
CA HIS A 251 -0.44 -1.88 19.65
C HIS A 251 -0.92 -0.55 19.04
N LYS A 252 -1.56 -0.59 17.85
CA LYS A 252 -2.10 0.61 17.15
C LYS A 252 -2.98 1.53 18.03
N SER A 253 -3.65 0.99 19.05
CA SER A 253 -4.47 1.74 20.01
C SER A 253 -3.69 2.65 20.96
N GLU A 254 -2.39 2.39 21.17
CA GLU A 254 -1.53 3.18 22.05
C GLU A 254 -0.92 4.40 21.35
N ILE A 255 -1.04 4.47 20.02
CA ILE A 255 -0.56 5.60 19.21
C ILE A 255 -1.35 6.86 19.59
N ARG A 256 -0.65 7.90 20.04
CA ARG A 256 -1.24 9.19 20.39
C ARG A 256 -1.59 9.99 19.12
N PRO A 257 -2.65 10.81 19.13
CA PRO A 257 -2.92 11.71 18.02
C PRO A 257 -1.80 12.76 17.93
N HIS A 258 -1.33 13.02 16.71
CA HIS A 258 -0.30 14.02 16.41
C HIS A 258 -0.96 15.34 16.05
N LEU A 259 -0.47 16.45 16.60
CA LEU A 259 -0.91 17.80 16.23
C LEU A 259 -0.07 18.31 15.05
N SER A 260 -0.74 18.75 13.99
CA SER A 260 -0.09 19.37 12.84
C SER A 260 -0.72 20.74 12.57
N SER A 261 0.10 21.68 12.11
CA SER A 261 -0.35 22.98 11.64
C SER A 261 -0.23 23.07 10.12
N GLY A 262 -1.15 23.81 9.49
CA GLY A 262 -1.17 23.99 8.04
C GLY A 262 -1.73 25.36 7.65
N GLN A 263 -1.04 26.07 6.78
CA GLN A 263 -1.37 27.45 6.45
C GLN A 263 -2.31 27.55 5.24
N VAL A 264 -3.43 28.25 5.41
CA VAL A 264 -4.43 28.53 4.38
C VAL A 264 -4.31 29.97 3.90
N LYS A 265 -4.40 30.17 2.59
CA LYS A 265 -4.39 31.49 1.94
C LYS A 265 -5.60 31.64 1.02
N ILE A 266 -6.27 32.79 1.13
CA ILE A 266 -7.36 33.24 0.26
C ILE A 266 -7.04 34.67 -0.19
N GLN A 267 -7.17 34.93 -1.50
CA GLN A 267 -6.92 36.25 -2.08
C GLN A 267 -8.24 36.99 -2.27
N HIS A 268 -8.26 38.29 -1.99
CA HIS A 268 -9.43 39.17 -2.08
C HIS A 268 -10.68 38.62 -1.36
N PRO A 269 -10.61 38.33 -0.05
CA PRO A 269 -11.73 37.79 0.71
C PRO A 269 -12.98 38.67 0.58
N GLY A 270 -14.13 38.06 0.33
CA GLY A 270 -15.42 38.75 0.25
C GLY A 270 -15.72 39.45 -1.09
N ARG A 271 -14.76 39.52 -2.02
CA ARG A 271 -14.90 40.23 -3.31
C ARG A 271 -16.14 39.87 -4.16
N ASN A 272 -16.62 38.63 -4.06
CA ASN A 272 -17.79 38.15 -4.80
C ASN A 272 -19.11 38.31 -4.04
N PHE A 273 -19.06 38.69 -2.76
CA PHE A 273 -20.26 38.90 -1.95
C PHE A 273 -20.93 40.22 -2.34
N ARG A 274 -22.27 40.20 -2.36
CA ARG A 274 -23.10 41.37 -2.65
C ARG A 274 -24.12 41.55 -1.54
N TYR A 275 -24.13 42.72 -0.92
CA TYR A 275 -25.14 43.13 0.04
C TYR A 275 -26.16 44.00 -0.70
N GLU A 276 -27.44 43.63 -0.66
CA GLU A 276 -28.54 44.33 -1.36
C GLU A 276 -28.33 44.57 -2.88
N GLY A 277 -27.41 43.80 -3.49
CA GLY A 277 -27.04 43.87 -4.91
C GLY A 277 -25.68 44.54 -5.18
N GLU A 278 -25.21 45.39 -4.27
CA GLU A 278 -23.94 46.11 -4.39
C GLU A 278 -22.78 45.38 -3.70
N PRO A 279 -21.52 45.57 -4.14
CA PRO A 279 -20.35 45.07 -3.41
C PRO A 279 -20.18 45.83 -2.09
N LEU A 280 -19.49 45.23 -1.10
CA LEU A 280 -19.16 45.95 0.13
C LEU A 280 -18.26 47.15 -0.15
N SER A 281 -18.58 48.28 0.48
CA SER A 281 -17.69 49.43 0.58
C SER A 281 -16.51 49.11 1.51
N SER A 282 -15.34 49.71 1.23
CA SER A 282 -14.17 49.62 2.11
C SER A 282 -14.48 50.09 3.54
N ASP A 283 -15.38 51.07 3.70
CA ASP A 283 -15.86 51.52 5.02
C ASP A 283 -16.63 50.42 5.77
N GLN A 284 -17.52 49.69 5.09
CA GLN A 284 -18.25 48.55 5.68
C GLN A 284 -17.29 47.41 6.04
N TRP A 285 -16.32 47.14 5.17
CA TRP A 285 -15.29 46.13 5.43
C TRP A 285 -14.45 46.46 6.66
N SER A 286 -13.99 47.71 6.77
CA SER A 286 -13.23 48.17 7.94
C SER A 286 -14.05 48.08 9.24
N ARG A 287 -15.37 48.32 9.20
CA ARG A 287 -16.25 48.13 10.37
C ARG A 287 -16.33 46.67 10.81
N ILE A 288 -16.43 45.74 9.86
CA ILE A 288 -16.45 44.30 10.14
C ILE A 288 -15.12 43.83 10.73
N LEU A 289 -13.99 44.24 10.14
CA LEU A 289 -12.67 43.84 10.63
C LEU A 289 -12.35 44.41 12.02
N ASN A 290 -12.90 45.59 12.34
CA ASN A 290 -12.79 46.22 13.66
C ASN A 290 -13.88 45.76 14.66
N SER A 291 -14.80 44.88 14.26
CA SER A 291 -15.80 44.26 15.14
C SER A 291 -15.37 42.85 15.54
N LYS A 292 -16.12 42.23 16.45
CA LYS A 292 -16.03 40.77 16.64
C LYS A 292 -16.72 40.07 15.49
N TYR A 293 -16.15 38.97 15.01
CA TYR A 293 -16.75 38.13 13.99
C TYR A 293 -16.34 36.67 14.20
N ASN A 294 -17.15 35.73 13.74
CA ASN A 294 -16.79 34.31 13.77
C ASN A 294 -16.28 33.87 12.40
N LEU A 295 -15.10 33.27 12.34
CA LEU A 295 -14.56 32.66 11.14
C LEU A 295 -15.00 31.19 11.10
N ILE A 296 -15.78 30.82 10.08
CA ILE A 296 -16.32 29.49 9.87
C ILE A 296 -15.60 28.85 8.69
N VAL A 297 -14.93 27.74 8.93
CA VAL A 297 -14.17 26.99 7.90
C VAL A 297 -14.86 25.65 7.68
N ARG A 298 -15.29 25.37 6.46
CA ARG A 298 -16.05 24.14 6.10
C ARG A 298 -15.54 23.56 4.79
N GLY A 299 -15.55 22.23 4.66
CA GLY A 299 -15.19 21.58 3.40
C GLY A 299 -14.62 20.19 3.59
N SER A 300 -13.61 19.84 2.80
CA SER A 300 -12.89 18.57 2.91
C SER A 300 -11.40 18.68 2.65
N PHE A 301 -10.65 17.77 3.27
CA PHE A 301 -9.22 17.56 3.08
C PHE A 301 -8.98 16.29 2.28
N ASN A 302 -8.11 16.39 1.27
CA ASN A 302 -7.85 15.34 0.28
C ASN A 302 -6.40 14.88 0.38
N TYR A 303 -6.18 13.58 0.62
CA TYR A 303 -4.83 13.01 0.73
C TYR A 303 -4.72 11.64 0.07
N HIS A 304 -3.50 11.29 -0.30
CA HIS A 304 -3.17 10.05 -1.00
C HIS A 304 -2.17 9.24 -0.17
N LEU A 305 -2.42 7.93 -0.07
CA LEU A 305 -1.51 6.96 0.52
C LEU A 305 -0.76 6.26 -0.61
N PRO A 306 0.58 6.20 -0.62
CA PRO A 306 1.36 5.92 -1.83
C PRO A 306 1.22 4.49 -2.36
N LEU A 307 0.63 3.56 -1.60
CA LEU A 307 0.38 2.20 -2.03
C LEU A 307 -0.98 2.00 -2.70
N MET A 308 -1.95 2.90 -2.51
CA MET A 308 -3.23 2.85 -3.23
C MET A 308 -3.56 4.14 -3.98
N PRO A 309 -4.01 4.05 -5.24
CA PRO A 309 -4.37 5.21 -6.07
C PRO A 309 -5.65 5.92 -5.61
N ASN A 310 -6.24 5.51 -4.49
CA ASN A 310 -7.46 6.07 -3.95
C ASN A 310 -7.16 7.40 -3.27
N ASN A 311 -7.96 8.42 -3.59
CA ASN A 311 -7.94 9.69 -2.87
C ASN A 311 -8.83 9.56 -1.62
N ASN A 312 -8.21 9.65 -0.43
CA ASN A 312 -8.93 9.67 0.83
C ASN A 312 -9.43 11.10 1.11
N VAL A 313 -10.64 11.19 1.64
CA VAL A 313 -11.35 12.45 1.87
C VAL A 313 -11.83 12.50 3.32
N VAL A 314 -11.50 13.58 4.02
CA VAL A 314 -12.00 13.86 5.38
C VAL A 314 -12.77 15.16 5.36
N SER A 315 -14.06 15.11 5.69
CA SER A 315 -14.91 16.29 5.82
C SER A 315 -14.58 17.04 7.11
N VAL A 316 -14.54 18.37 7.04
CA VAL A 316 -14.19 19.24 8.16
C VAL A 316 -15.15 20.42 8.30
N ALA A 317 -15.42 20.80 9.54
CA ALA A 317 -16.15 22.02 9.89
C ALA A 317 -15.62 22.53 11.24
N THR A 318 -15.25 23.80 11.31
CA THR A 318 -14.87 24.49 12.55
C THR A 318 -15.35 25.94 12.52
N GLU A 319 -15.45 26.55 13.70
CA GLU A 319 -15.83 27.94 13.89
C GLU A 319 -15.04 28.54 15.05
N VAL A 320 -14.48 29.75 14.86
CA VAL A 320 -13.65 30.46 15.85
C VAL A 320 -14.07 31.92 15.95
N GLU A 321 -14.31 32.41 17.17
CA GLU A 321 -14.56 33.84 17.45
C GLU A 321 -13.24 34.62 17.33
N VAL A 322 -13.12 35.47 16.31
CA VAL A 322 -12.00 36.39 16.14
C VAL A 322 -12.32 37.70 16.85
N LYS A 323 -11.38 38.14 17.69
CA LYS A 323 -11.43 39.43 18.38
C LYS A 323 -10.34 40.31 17.79
N PRO A 324 -10.66 41.54 17.35
CA PRO A 324 -9.65 42.45 16.83
C PRO A 324 -8.67 42.81 17.95
N GLU A 325 -7.37 42.75 17.64
CA GLU A 325 -6.34 43.31 18.51
C GLU A 325 -6.51 44.84 18.59
N LYS A 326 -6.32 45.41 19.79
CA LYS A 326 -6.46 46.84 20.07
C LYS A 326 -5.10 47.53 20.09
#